data_AF-A0A4R0FCZ3-F1
#
_entry.id   AF-A0A4R0FCZ3-F1
#
_cell.length_a   1.000
_cell.length_b   1.000
_cell.length_c   1.000
_cell.angle_alpha   90.00
_cell.angle_beta   90.00
_cell.angle_gamma   90.00
#
_symmetry.space_group_name_H-M   'P 1'
#
loop_
_entity.id
_entity.type
_entity.pdbx_description
1 polymer ?
#
loop_
_entity_poly.entity_id
_entity_poly.type
_entity_poly.pdbx_seq_one_letter_code
_entity_poly.pdbx_strand_id
1 'polypeptide(L)'
;MKESLRLRLDQLSDRHEELNALLADIEVISDNKRFRQLSREHNDLTEITEVWKKYTQAEKDIETAEAMLSDPDFKEMAQEEIQENKALISSLEADLNILMIPKDPNDANSAYLEIRAGTGGDEAAIFSGDLYRMYSKYAEAQGWKLEILSENEGEHGGYKEVICLINGEGVYGRLKFESGAHRVQRVPATESQGRVHTSACTVAILPEVDVDTSVEINSSELRIDTYRASGAGGQHINKTDSAVRITHIPTGTVVECQDERSQHKNKAKAMALLVSRLENAKRAAADAATSEMRRDLVGSGDRSERIRTYNYPQGRMTDHRINLTLYKLDAVMEGDLTELLDSLHREYQADQLAMLAQQNGG
;
A
#
# COMPACT_ATOMS: atom_id res chain seq x y z
N MET A 1 19.21 21.66 12.26
CA MET A 1 18.74 20.31 12.61
C MET A 1 18.61 20.05 14.12
N LYS A 2 17.55 19.37 14.56
CA LYS A 2 17.36 18.93 15.97
C LYS A 2 18.32 17.78 16.30
N GLU A 3 18.81 17.73 17.55
CA GLU A 3 19.77 16.70 18.02
C GLU A 3 19.20 15.27 17.94
N SER A 4 17.90 15.09 18.23
CA SER A 4 17.21 13.80 18.09
C SER A 4 17.18 13.28 16.66
N LEU A 5 17.05 14.18 15.67
CA LEU A 5 17.05 13.82 14.25
C LEU A 5 18.45 13.39 13.80
N ARG A 6 19.46 14.12 14.25
CA ARG A 6 20.87 13.83 13.99
C ARG A 6 21.27 12.44 14.50
N LEU A 7 20.94 12.13 15.75
CA LEU A 7 21.18 10.80 16.33
C LEU A 7 20.52 9.68 15.51
N ARG A 8 19.30 9.91 15.02
CA ARG A 8 18.59 8.94 14.18
C ARG A 8 19.27 8.74 12.83
N LEU A 9 19.74 9.82 12.19
CA LEU A 9 20.49 9.72 10.93
C LEU A 9 21.83 9.00 11.11
N ASP A 10 22.53 9.24 12.21
CA ASP A 10 23.75 8.50 12.57
C ASP A 10 23.46 7.00 12.76
N GLN A 11 22.38 6.64 13.47
CA GLN A 11 21.96 5.24 13.61
C GLN A 11 21.62 4.57 12.27
N LEU A 12 20.97 5.29 11.35
CA LEU A 12 20.68 4.78 10.01
C LEU A 12 21.97 4.59 9.19
N SER A 13 22.95 5.47 9.35
CA SER A 13 24.28 5.33 8.74
C SER A 13 25.03 4.13 9.29
N ASP A 14 25.06 3.94 10.61
CA ASP A 14 25.68 2.78 11.25
C ASP A 14 25.02 1.48 10.77
N ARG A 15 23.69 1.46 10.68
CA ARG A 15 22.93 0.32 10.16
C ARG A 15 23.26 0.02 8.70
N HIS A 16 23.44 1.04 7.86
CA HIS A 16 23.83 0.86 6.46
C HIS A 16 25.23 0.24 6.32
N GLU A 17 26.18 0.65 7.18
CA GLU A 17 27.52 0.02 7.23
C GLU A 17 27.45 -1.42 7.73
N GLU A 18 26.63 -1.70 8.74
CA GLU A 18 26.37 -3.08 9.21
C GLU A 18 25.80 -3.95 8.09
N LEU A 19 24.80 -3.45 7.34
CA LEU A 19 24.20 -4.16 6.21
C LEU A 19 25.22 -4.43 5.10
N ASN A 20 26.13 -3.49 4.82
CA ASN A 20 27.23 -3.70 3.87
C ASN A 20 28.14 -4.85 4.31
N ALA A 21 28.48 -4.93 5.60
CA ALA A 21 29.26 -6.03 6.13
C ALA A 21 28.50 -7.37 6.06
N LEU A 22 27.21 -7.38 6.40
CA LEU A 22 26.36 -8.58 6.36
C LEU A 22 26.16 -9.11 4.93
N LEU A 23 25.99 -8.22 3.94
CA LEU A 23 25.84 -8.60 2.53
C LEU A 23 27.14 -9.16 1.93
N ALA A 24 28.29 -8.90 2.55
CA ALA A 24 29.57 -9.49 2.19
C ALA A 24 29.81 -10.88 2.83
N ASP A 25 28.96 -11.31 3.77
CA ASP A 25 29.09 -12.61 4.45
C ASP A 25 28.59 -13.77 3.56
N ILE A 26 29.39 -14.84 3.51
CA ILE A 26 29.12 -16.05 2.74
C ILE A 26 27.84 -16.75 3.24
N GLU A 27 27.56 -16.74 4.55
CA GLU A 27 26.35 -17.36 5.10
C GLU A 27 25.09 -16.66 4.59
N VAL A 28 25.12 -15.32 4.52
CA VAL A 28 23.99 -14.52 4.02
C VAL A 28 23.83 -14.69 2.51
N ILE A 29 24.92 -14.69 1.75
CA ILE A 29 24.89 -14.91 0.29
C ILE A 29 24.29 -16.28 -0.05
N SER A 30 24.49 -17.29 0.81
CA SER A 30 23.95 -18.62 0.60
C SER A 30 22.43 -18.74 0.86
N ASP A 31 21.85 -17.82 1.64
CA ASP A 31 20.40 -17.75 1.90
C ASP A 31 19.74 -16.68 1.02
N ASN A 32 19.19 -17.12 -0.12
CA ASN A 32 18.51 -16.25 -1.08
C ASN A 32 17.39 -15.39 -0.48
N LYS A 33 16.70 -15.85 0.57
CA LYS A 33 15.60 -15.10 1.18
C LYS A 33 16.16 -13.98 2.06
N ARG A 34 17.13 -14.32 2.91
CA ARG A 34 17.81 -13.38 3.80
C ARG A 34 18.61 -12.33 3.02
N PHE A 35 19.32 -12.74 1.98
CA PHE A 35 20.05 -11.83 1.09
C PHE A 35 19.12 -10.79 0.47
N ARG A 36 18.00 -11.21 -0.13
CA ARG A 36 17.01 -10.28 -0.74
C ARG A 36 16.44 -9.29 0.26
N GLN A 37 16.14 -9.74 1.48
CA GLN A 37 15.61 -8.85 2.53
C GLN A 37 16.62 -7.78 2.91
N LEU A 38 17.87 -8.17 3.18
CA LEU A 38 18.92 -7.24 3.57
C LEU A 38 19.33 -6.31 2.42
N SER A 39 19.30 -6.79 1.16
CA SER A 39 19.55 -5.94 -0.01
C SER A 39 18.48 -4.86 -0.19
N ARG A 40 17.21 -5.16 0.12
CA ARG A 40 16.14 -4.15 0.09
C ARG A 40 16.36 -3.09 1.15
N GLU A 41 16.59 -3.51 2.40
CA GLU A 41 16.88 -2.60 3.51
C GLU A 41 18.11 -1.72 3.20
N HIS A 42 19.16 -2.30 2.64
CA HIS A 42 20.36 -1.56 2.23
C HIS A 42 20.03 -0.50 1.17
N ASN A 43 19.27 -0.86 0.13
CA ASN A 43 18.88 0.09 -0.92
C ASN A 43 18.01 1.22 -0.37
N ASP A 44 17.09 0.92 0.55
CA ASP A 44 16.23 1.93 1.18
C ASP A 44 17.04 2.96 1.98
N LEU A 45 18.14 2.55 2.61
CA LEU A 45 19.01 3.42 3.39
C LEU A 45 20.11 4.12 2.57
N THR A 46 20.39 3.66 1.36
CA THR A 46 21.52 4.18 0.55
C THR A 46 21.36 5.65 0.25
N GLU A 47 20.17 6.08 -0.19
CA GLU A 47 19.92 7.49 -0.51
C GLU A 47 20.02 8.39 0.72
N ILE A 48 19.41 7.98 1.85
CA ILE A 48 19.46 8.72 3.12
C ILE A 48 20.91 8.91 3.57
N THR A 49 21.70 7.84 3.52
CA THR A 49 23.09 7.86 4.02
C THR A 49 24.04 8.63 3.10
N GLU A 50 23.82 8.61 1.78
CA GLU A 50 24.58 9.44 0.85
C GLU A 50 24.33 10.94 1.08
N VAL A 51 23.06 11.34 1.27
CA VAL A 51 22.70 12.72 1.58
C VAL A 51 23.24 13.12 2.96
N TRP A 52 23.18 12.23 3.95
CA TRP A 52 23.75 12.46 5.29
C TRP A 52 25.27 12.62 5.28
N LYS A 53 25.98 11.81 4.48
CA LYS A 53 27.43 11.96 4.27
C LYS A 53 27.78 13.30 3.64
N LYS A 54 27.02 13.76 2.65
CA LYS A 54 27.21 15.10 2.07
C LYS A 54 26.94 16.21 3.09
N TYR A 55 25.92 16.06 3.91
CA TYR A 55 25.57 17.03 4.95
C TYR A 55 26.69 17.15 5.99
N THR A 56 27.17 16.01 6.51
CA THR A 56 28.27 15.99 7.49
C THR A 56 29.60 16.45 6.91
N GLN A 57 29.84 16.21 5.62
CA GLN A 57 31.00 16.76 4.92
C GLN A 57 30.92 18.28 4.81
N ALA A 58 29.78 18.83 4.39
CA ALA A 58 29.58 20.29 4.31
C ALA A 58 29.76 20.98 5.67
N GLU A 59 29.35 20.34 6.78
CA GLU A 59 29.64 20.86 8.13
C GLU A 59 31.14 20.89 8.46
N LYS A 60 31.89 19.84 8.08
CA LYS A 60 33.36 19.80 8.25
C LYS A 60 34.07 20.81 7.37
N ASP A 61 33.58 21.04 6.16
CA ASP A 61 34.13 22.02 5.23
C ASP A 61 33.94 23.44 5.77
N ILE A 62 32.79 23.74 6.40
CA ILE A 62 32.58 24.99 7.15
C ILE A 62 33.56 25.12 8.31
N GLU A 63 33.73 24.08 9.13
CA GLU A 63 34.67 24.11 10.27
C GLU A 63 36.11 24.38 9.80
N THR A 64 36.50 23.76 8.68
CA THR A 64 37.81 23.94 8.06
C THR A 64 37.98 25.37 7.53
N ALA A 65 36.99 25.89 6.82
CA ALA A 65 36.99 27.26 6.30
C ALA A 65 36.97 28.31 7.44
N GLU A 66 36.26 28.05 8.54
CA GLU A 66 36.25 28.91 9.72
C GLU A 66 37.64 29.03 10.37
N ALA A 67 38.43 27.95 10.39
CA ALA A 67 39.81 28.00 10.85
C ALA A 67 40.71 28.87 9.93
N MET A 68 40.43 28.89 8.62
CA MET A 68 41.16 29.66 7.62
C MET A 68 40.85 31.17 7.63
N LEU A 69 39.75 31.60 8.26
CA LEU A 69 39.38 33.03 8.39
C LEU A 69 40.42 33.89 9.13
N SER A 70 41.30 33.24 9.89
CA SER A 70 42.38 33.90 10.63
C SER A 70 43.53 34.40 9.76
N ASP A 71 43.67 33.86 8.53
CA ASP A 71 44.68 34.26 7.56
C ASP A 71 44.08 35.30 6.58
N PRO A 72 44.62 36.54 6.52
CA PRO A 72 44.13 37.59 5.62
C PRO A 72 44.12 37.19 4.15
N ASP A 73 45.04 36.33 3.71
CA ASP A 73 45.20 35.96 2.30
C ASP A 73 44.14 34.94 1.85
N PHE A 74 43.57 34.17 2.80
CA PHE A 74 42.53 33.15 2.53
C PHE A 74 41.13 33.57 2.98
N LYS A 75 41.00 34.72 3.64
CA LYS A 75 39.75 35.16 4.27
C LYS A 75 38.56 35.27 3.30
N GLU A 76 38.77 35.81 2.10
CA GLU A 76 37.71 35.99 1.11
C GLU A 76 37.21 34.63 0.58
N MET A 77 38.15 33.73 0.24
CA MET A 77 37.85 32.36 -0.17
C MET A 77 37.09 31.58 0.91
N ALA A 78 37.55 31.67 2.16
CA ALA A 78 36.90 31.01 3.29
C ALA A 78 35.47 31.53 3.52
N GLN A 79 35.21 32.83 3.30
CA GLN A 79 33.86 33.39 3.43
C GLN A 79 32.90 32.89 2.35
N GLU A 80 33.37 32.80 1.10
CA GLU A 80 32.60 32.22 -0.01
C GLU A 80 32.27 30.75 0.27
N GLU A 81 33.26 29.95 0.67
CA GLU A 81 33.09 28.52 0.97
C GLU A 81 32.10 28.29 2.14
N ILE A 82 32.14 29.12 3.18
CA ILE A 82 31.15 29.07 4.28
C ILE A 82 29.75 29.38 3.75
N GLN A 83 29.60 30.37 2.87
CA GLN A 83 28.30 30.76 2.33
C GLN A 83 27.70 29.67 1.44
N GLU A 84 28.51 29.09 0.55
CA GLU A 84 28.10 27.99 -0.32
C GLU A 84 27.69 26.75 0.48
N ASN A 85 28.51 26.35 1.46
CA ASN A 85 28.21 25.20 2.30
C ASN A 85 26.99 25.42 3.19
N LYS A 86 26.71 26.65 3.66
CA LYS A 86 25.47 26.96 4.40
C LYS A 86 24.22 26.83 3.53
N ALA A 87 24.29 27.26 2.27
CA ALA A 87 23.20 27.07 1.31
C ALA A 87 23.00 25.58 1.01
N LEU A 88 24.09 24.84 0.82
CA LEU A 88 24.08 23.39 0.61
C LEU A 88 23.46 22.64 1.80
N ILE A 89 23.88 22.95 3.03
CA ILE A 89 23.30 22.39 4.27
C ILE A 89 21.79 22.62 4.32
N SER A 90 21.32 23.82 3.97
CA SER A 90 19.90 24.13 3.98
C SER A 90 19.10 23.29 2.97
N SER A 91 19.66 23.05 1.78
CA SER A 91 19.08 22.15 0.78
C SER A 91 19.08 20.70 1.25
N LEU A 92 20.22 20.22 1.73
CA LEU A 92 20.38 18.85 2.21
C LEU A 92 19.50 18.56 3.43
N GLU A 93 19.28 19.53 4.32
CA GLU A 93 18.35 19.40 5.44
C GLU A 93 16.91 19.24 4.94
N ALA A 94 16.50 19.96 3.90
CA ALA A 94 15.19 19.78 3.27
C ALA A 94 15.05 18.38 2.64
N ASP A 95 16.08 17.93 1.90
CA ASP A 95 16.10 16.61 1.28
C ASP A 95 16.06 15.49 2.33
N LEU A 96 16.86 15.58 3.40
CA LEU A 96 16.88 14.62 4.50
C LEU A 96 15.53 14.54 5.21
N ASN A 97 14.87 15.66 5.45
CA ASN A 97 13.54 15.65 6.06
C ASN A 97 12.57 14.83 5.21
N ILE A 98 12.56 15.01 3.88
CA ILE A 98 11.71 14.25 2.95
C ILE A 98 12.09 12.76 2.97
N LEU A 99 13.38 12.44 2.89
CA LEU A 99 13.86 11.05 2.88
C LEU A 99 13.59 10.30 4.19
N MET A 100 13.46 11.03 5.30
CA MET A 100 13.13 10.47 6.61
C MET A 100 11.64 10.16 6.80
N ILE A 101 10.78 10.53 5.84
CA ILE A 101 9.38 10.12 5.85
C ILE A 101 9.32 8.59 5.66
N PRO A 102 8.72 7.82 6.59
CA PRO A 102 8.57 6.39 6.43
C PRO A 102 7.87 6.06 5.12
N LYS A 103 8.52 5.25 4.28
CA LYS A 103 7.92 4.75 3.04
C LYS A 103 6.82 3.75 3.38
N ASP A 104 5.68 3.85 2.72
CA ASP A 104 4.65 2.80 2.80
C ASP A 104 5.19 1.57 2.05
N PRO A 105 5.26 0.38 2.69
CA PRO A 105 5.77 -0.83 2.04
C PRO A 105 4.97 -1.22 0.79
N ASN A 106 3.75 -0.72 0.64
CA ASN A 106 2.89 -1.01 -0.51
C ASN A 106 3.06 -0.02 -1.66
N ASP A 107 3.76 1.10 -1.48
CA ASP A 107 3.83 2.16 -2.50
C ASP A 107 4.40 1.67 -3.84
N ALA A 108 5.31 0.70 -3.79
CA ALA A 108 5.93 0.09 -4.97
C ALA A 108 5.03 -0.93 -5.70
N ASN A 109 3.94 -1.39 -5.07
CA ASN A 109 3.14 -2.49 -5.59
C ASN A 109 2.22 -2.03 -6.74
N SER A 110 1.82 -3.01 -7.56
CA SER A 110 0.61 -2.93 -8.39
C SER A 110 -0.62 -2.64 -7.54
N ALA A 111 -1.72 -2.21 -8.17
CA ALA A 111 -2.94 -1.93 -7.44
C ALA A 111 -4.20 -2.43 -8.16
N TYR A 112 -5.18 -2.86 -7.36
CA TYR A 112 -6.55 -3.03 -7.79
C TYR A 112 -7.27 -1.67 -7.79
N LEU A 113 -7.90 -1.36 -8.92
CA LEU A 113 -8.80 -0.23 -9.10
C LEU A 113 -10.23 -0.77 -9.12
N GLU A 114 -11.01 -0.46 -8.08
CA GLU A 114 -12.44 -0.74 -8.06
C GLU A 114 -13.23 0.56 -8.21
N ILE A 115 -14.11 0.62 -9.21
CA ILE A 115 -15.03 1.74 -9.42
C ILE A 115 -16.45 1.21 -9.32
N ARG A 116 -17.27 1.82 -8.46
CA ARG A 116 -18.68 1.45 -8.29
C ARG A 116 -19.58 2.68 -8.41
N ALA A 117 -20.70 2.49 -9.09
CA ALA A 117 -21.74 3.50 -9.17
C ALA A 117 -22.39 3.69 -7.79
N GLY A 118 -22.50 4.95 -7.37
CA GLY A 118 -23.15 5.35 -6.12
C GLY A 118 -24.54 5.94 -6.39
N THR A 119 -24.82 7.08 -5.76
CA THR A 119 -26.09 7.80 -5.95
C THR A 119 -26.17 8.42 -7.35
N GLY A 120 -27.25 8.16 -8.08
CA GLY A 120 -27.48 8.74 -9.42
C GLY A 120 -28.01 7.76 -10.48
N GLY A 121 -28.18 6.48 -10.14
CA GLY A 121 -28.74 5.47 -11.05
C GLY A 121 -27.87 5.30 -12.29
N ASP A 122 -28.50 5.28 -13.47
CA ASP A 122 -27.80 5.14 -14.75
C ASP A 122 -26.72 6.21 -14.98
N GLU A 123 -26.95 7.44 -14.50
CA GLU A 123 -25.96 8.50 -14.64
C GLU A 123 -24.69 8.23 -13.81
N ALA A 124 -24.82 7.59 -12.65
CA ALA A 124 -23.67 7.15 -11.87
C ALA A 124 -22.93 6.00 -12.56
N ALA A 125 -23.64 5.12 -13.29
CA ALA A 125 -22.99 4.08 -14.07
C ALA A 125 -22.18 4.65 -15.24
N ILE A 126 -22.75 5.61 -15.98
CA ILE A 126 -22.05 6.33 -17.05
C ILE A 126 -20.82 7.04 -16.49
N PHE A 127 -20.96 7.76 -15.38
CA PHE A 127 -19.82 8.46 -14.77
C PHE A 127 -18.73 7.49 -14.26
N SER A 128 -19.10 6.31 -13.77
CA SER A 128 -18.12 5.25 -13.43
C SER A 128 -17.33 4.80 -14.67
N GLY A 129 -17.99 4.70 -15.83
CA GLY A 129 -17.34 4.44 -17.11
C GLY A 129 -16.37 5.57 -17.53
N ASP A 130 -16.75 6.82 -17.29
CA ASP A 130 -15.88 7.97 -17.56
C ASP A 130 -14.63 7.95 -16.67
N LEU A 131 -14.77 7.63 -15.38
CA LEU A 131 -13.65 7.47 -14.46
C LEU A 131 -12.75 6.30 -14.87
N TYR A 132 -13.33 5.15 -15.25
CA TYR A 132 -12.59 4.02 -15.77
C TYR A 132 -11.74 4.42 -16.99
N ARG A 133 -12.33 5.12 -17.96
CA ARG A 133 -11.61 5.61 -19.14
C ARG A 133 -10.49 6.59 -18.77
N MET A 134 -10.75 7.50 -17.83
CA MET A 134 -9.77 8.45 -17.32
C MET A 134 -8.55 7.71 -16.73
N TYR A 135 -8.77 6.72 -15.86
CA TYR A 135 -7.68 5.93 -15.27
C TYR A 135 -6.98 5.03 -16.29
N SER A 136 -7.70 4.47 -17.25
CA SER A 136 -7.11 3.68 -18.34
C SER A 136 -6.12 4.51 -19.15
N LYS A 137 -6.51 5.73 -19.54
CA LYS A 137 -5.62 6.66 -20.25
C LYS A 137 -4.43 7.10 -19.42
N TYR A 138 -4.66 7.38 -18.13
CA TYR A 138 -3.56 7.72 -17.22
C TYR A 138 -2.56 6.57 -17.10
N ALA A 139 -3.05 5.33 -16.91
CA ALA A 139 -2.20 4.14 -16.83
C ALA A 139 -1.38 3.93 -18.12
N GLU A 140 -2.00 4.07 -19.29
CA GLU A 140 -1.30 4.01 -20.59
C GLU A 140 -0.20 5.07 -20.70
N ALA A 141 -0.46 6.31 -20.27
CA ALA A 141 0.52 7.39 -20.28
C ALA A 141 1.70 7.15 -19.32
N GLN A 142 1.49 6.43 -18.22
CA GLN A 142 2.54 6.00 -17.30
C GLN A 142 3.25 4.72 -17.74
N GLY A 143 2.82 4.09 -18.85
CA GLY A 143 3.37 2.81 -19.30
C GLY A 143 2.93 1.60 -18.47
N TRP A 144 1.89 1.75 -17.64
CA TRP A 144 1.31 0.66 -16.87
C TRP A 144 0.33 -0.16 -17.70
N LYS A 145 0.19 -1.44 -17.35
CA LYS A 145 -0.73 -2.35 -18.02
C LYS A 145 -1.98 -2.54 -17.17
N LEU A 146 -3.12 -2.08 -17.69
CA LEU A 146 -4.42 -2.30 -17.07
C LEU A 146 -5.07 -3.59 -17.59
N GLU A 147 -5.58 -4.41 -16.69
CA GLU A 147 -6.33 -5.64 -16.98
C GLU A 147 -7.67 -5.62 -16.24
N ILE A 148 -8.79 -5.82 -16.96
CA ILE A 148 -10.11 -5.93 -16.33
C ILE A 148 -10.24 -7.34 -15.75
N LEU A 149 -10.59 -7.42 -14.46
CA LEU A 149 -10.85 -8.68 -13.76
C LEU A 149 -12.34 -9.01 -13.68
N SER A 150 -13.17 -7.99 -13.49
CA SER A 150 -14.62 -8.13 -13.39
C SER A 150 -15.30 -6.84 -13.80
N GLU A 151 -16.38 -6.93 -14.55
CA GLU A 151 -17.18 -5.79 -14.95
C GLU A 151 -18.68 -6.12 -14.90
N ASN A 152 -19.46 -5.12 -14.52
CA ASN A 152 -20.91 -5.17 -14.48
C ASN A 152 -21.43 -3.89 -15.14
N GLU A 153 -21.97 -4.03 -16.35
CA GLU A 153 -22.38 -2.89 -17.18
C GLU A 153 -23.63 -2.20 -16.65
N GLY A 154 -23.71 -0.89 -16.90
CA GLY A 154 -24.93 -0.10 -16.69
C GLY A 154 -25.97 -0.36 -17.77
N GLU A 155 -27.25 -0.17 -17.45
CA GLU A 155 -28.36 -0.40 -18.40
C GLU A 155 -28.33 0.58 -19.60
N HIS A 156 -27.81 1.78 -19.37
CA HIS A 156 -27.69 2.84 -20.37
C HIS A 156 -26.23 3.20 -20.68
N GLY A 157 -25.30 2.29 -20.40
CA GLY A 157 -23.85 2.46 -20.61
C GLY A 157 -23.07 2.73 -19.33
N GLY A 158 -21.74 2.67 -19.46
CA GLY A 158 -20.82 2.70 -18.33
C GLY A 158 -20.89 1.44 -17.47
N TYR A 159 -20.53 1.53 -16.19
CA TYR A 159 -20.42 0.38 -15.29
C TYR A 159 -21.12 0.62 -13.96
N LYS A 160 -21.93 -0.35 -13.51
CA LYS A 160 -22.38 -0.43 -12.11
C LYS A 160 -21.19 -0.76 -11.19
N GLU A 161 -20.30 -1.64 -11.66
CA GLU A 161 -19.06 -2.03 -11.00
C GLU A 161 -18.02 -2.38 -12.06
N VAL A 162 -16.78 -1.95 -11.88
CA VAL A 162 -15.64 -2.42 -12.67
C VAL A 162 -14.43 -2.56 -11.74
N ILE A 163 -13.75 -3.70 -11.85
CA ILE A 163 -12.57 -4.06 -11.07
C ILE A 163 -11.44 -4.35 -12.05
N CYS A 164 -10.36 -3.61 -11.91
CA CYS A 164 -9.18 -3.72 -12.75
C CYS A 164 -7.94 -3.97 -11.91
N LEU A 165 -6.98 -4.72 -12.45
CA LEU A 165 -5.61 -4.78 -11.96
C LEU A 165 -4.75 -3.86 -12.82
N ILE A 166 -4.06 -2.91 -12.19
CA ILE A 166 -3.08 -2.05 -12.85
C ILE A 166 -1.70 -2.55 -12.47
N ASN A 167 -1.03 -3.17 -13.44
CA ASN A 167 0.31 -3.74 -13.29
C ASN A 167 1.37 -2.70 -13.63
N GLY A 168 2.28 -2.47 -12.70
CA GLY A 168 3.40 -1.56 -12.86
C GLY A 168 4.11 -1.29 -11.54
N GLU A 169 5.30 -0.72 -11.63
CA GLU A 169 6.03 -0.25 -10.46
C GLU A 169 5.43 1.07 -9.96
N GLY A 170 5.20 1.18 -8.64
CA GLY A 170 4.77 2.43 -8.02
C GLY A 170 3.28 2.78 -8.21
N VAL A 171 2.46 1.85 -8.72
CA VAL A 171 1.06 2.11 -9.07
C VAL A 171 0.26 2.50 -7.84
N TYR A 172 0.33 1.69 -6.77
CA TYR A 172 -0.41 1.96 -5.55
C TYR A 172 0.00 3.30 -4.93
N GLY A 173 1.31 3.55 -4.78
CA GLY A 173 1.79 4.79 -4.17
C GLY A 173 1.37 6.05 -4.92
N ARG A 174 1.20 5.96 -6.25
CA ARG A 174 0.72 7.05 -7.08
C ARG A 174 -0.80 7.23 -7.01
N LEU A 175 -1.56 6.14 -7.03
CA LEU A 175 -3.03 6.18 -7.09
C LEU A 175 -3.73 6.12 -5.73
N LYS A 176 -3.05 5.85 -4.62
CA LYS A 176 -3.69 5.71 -3.29
C LYS A 176 -4.57 6.90 -2.88
N PHE A 177 -4.28 8.09 -3.41
CA PHE A 177 -5.07 9.31 -3.19
C PHE A 177 -6.36 9.38 -4.01
N GLU A 178 -6.62 8.42 -4.90
CA GLU A 178 -7.86 8.34 -5.68
C GLU A 178 -8.98 7.66 -4.89
N SER A 179 -8.68 6.99 -3.77
CA SER A 179 -9.69 6.32 -2.96
C SER A 179 -10.67 7.31 -2.32
N GLY A 180 -11.97 7.09 -2.52
CA GLY A 180 -13.06 7.85 -1.91
C GLY A 180 -14.25 8.07 -2.83
N ALA A 181 -15.14 9.00 -2.45
CA ALA A 181 -16.32 9.36 -3.24
C ALA A 181 -16.03 10.50 -4.25
N HIS A 182 -16.34 10.24 -5.52
CA HIS A 182 -16.20 11.16 -6.64
C HIS A 182 -17.57 11.68 -7.03
N ARG A 183 -17.78 12.99 -6.94
CA ARG A 183 -19.07 13.64 -7.24
C ARG A 183 -19.05 14.28 -8.62
N VAL A 184 -20.06 14.05 -9.44
CA VAL A 184 -20.23 14.74 -10.73
C VAL A 184 -21.45 15.65 -10.72
N GLN A 185 -21.33 16.80 -11.37
CA GLN A 185 -22.42 17.74 -11.62
C GLN A 185 -22.46 18.04 -13.12
N ARG A 186 -23.44 17.48 -13.82
CA ARG A 186 -23.66 17.70 -15.26
C ARG A 186 -25.11 17.48 -15.64
N VAL A 187 -25.46 17.82 -16.88
CA VAL A 187 -26.73 17.41 -17.47
C VAL A 187 -26.58 15.94 -17.89
N PRO A 188 -27.32 14.99 -17.30
CA PRO A 188 -27.21 13.57 -17.65
C PRO A 188 -27.53 13.31 -19.11
N ALA A 189 -26.94 12.26 -19.67
CA ALA A 189 -27.30 11.80 -21.01
C ALA A 189 -28.75 11.28 -21.09
N THR A 190 -29.29 10.83 -19.96
CA THR A 190 -30.65 10.30 -19.80
C THR A 190 -31.69 11.38 -19.48
N GLU A 191 -31.30 12.66 -19.38
CA GLU A 191 -32.19 13.76 -19.00
C GLU A 191 -32.71 14.54 -20.22
N SER A 192 -34.02 14.81 -20.27
CA SER A 192 -34.68 15.47 -21.40
C SER A 192 -34.86 16.98 -21.22
N GLN A 193 -34.86 17.50 -19.99
CA GLN A 193 -35.14 18.92 -19.69
C GLN A 193 -33.90 19.79 -19.53
N GLY A 194 -32.70 19.25 -19.72
CA GLY A 194 -31.45 20.01 -19.60
C GLY A 194 -31.09 20.42 -18.16
N ARG A 195 -31.64 19.73 -17.16
CA ARG A 195 -31.37 20.02 -15.74
C ARG A 195 -30.04 19.42 -15.31
N VAL A 196 -29.28 20.16 -14.51
CA VAL A 196 -28.04 19.65 -13.91
C VAL A 196 -28.39 18.73 -12.75
N HIS A 197 -27.95 17.48 -12.82
CA HIS A 197 -28.05 16.52 -11.74
C HIS A 197 -26.72 16.39 -11.03
N THR A 198 -26.78 15.93 -9.77
CA THR A 198 -25.59 15.61 -8.99
C THR A 198 -25.60 14.11 -8.72
N SER A 199 -24.58 13.42 -9.22
CA SER A 199 -24.37 11.98 -9.04
C SER A 199 -23.04 11.73 -8.34
N ALA A 200 -22.84 10.51 -7.84
CA ALA A 200 -21.63 10.10 -7.15
C ALA A 200 -21.21 8.68 -7.57
N CYS A 201 -19.90 8.45 -7.58
CA CYS A 201 -19.27 7.15 -7.73
C CYS A 201 -18.24 6.98 -6.62
N THR A 202 -17.86 5.74 -6.39
CA THR A 202 -16.82 5.40 -5.43
C THR A 202 -15.66 4.77 -6.15
N VAL A 203 -14.45 5.16 -5.75
CA VAL A 203 -13.20 4.59 -6.24
C VAL A 203 -12.47 4.01 -5.04
N ALA A 204 -11.98 2.79 -5.15
CA ALA A 204 -11.12 2.16 -4.16
C ALA A 204 -9.84 1.70 -4.84
N ILE A 205 -8.70 2.12 -4.28
CA ILE A 205 -7.37 1.67 -4.69
C ILE A 205 -6.81 0.79 -3.59
N LEU A 206 -6.60 -0.49 -3.90
CA LEU A 206 -6.07 -1.49 -2.97
C LEU A 206 -4.72 -1.99 -3.49
N PRO A 207 -3.70 -2.15 -2.64
CA PRO A 207 -2.44 -2.68 -3.10
C PRO A 207 -2.58 -4.17 -3.43
N GLU A 208 -1.90 -4.62 -4.48
CA GLU A 208 -1.72 -6.05 -4.73
C GLU A 208 -0.70 -6.59 -3.71
N VAL A 209 -1.19 -7.39 -2.77
CA VAL A 209 -0.36 -8.02 -1.74
C VAL A 209 -0.56 -9.53 -1.83
N ASP A 210 0.53 -10.26 -2.03
CA ASP A 210 0.53 -11.71 -1.97
C ASP A 210 0.22 -12.18 -0.54
N VAL A 211 -1.02 -12.60 -0.31
CA VAL A 211 -1.39 -13.26 0.94
C VAL A 211 -1.03 -14.73 0.83
N ASP A 212 0.05 -15.13 1.51
CA ASP A 212 0.38 -16.55 1.65
C ASP A 212 -0.68 -17.25 2.52
N THR A 213 -1.62 -17.90 1.85
CA THR A 213 -2.69 -18.66 2.50
C THR A 213 -2.28 -20.09 2.85
N SER A 214 -1.06 -20.52 2.46
CA SER A 214 -0.57 -21.86 2.77
C SER A 214 -0.39 -22.03 4.29
N VAL A 215 -0.67 -23.23 4.78
CA VAL A 215 -0.52 -23.57 6.20
C VAL A 215 0.46 -24.72 6.33
N GLU A 216 1.70 -24.39 6.70
CA GLU A 216 2.64 -25.38 7.22
C GLU A 216 2.27 -25.69 8.67
N ILE A 217 1.96 -26.95 8.94
CA ILE A 217 1.54 -27.40 10.28
C ILE A 217 2.70 -28.11 10.95
N ASN A 218 3.14 -27.59 12.09
CA ASN A 218 4.13 -28.25 12.91
C ASN A 218 3.48 -29.40 13.69
N SER A 219 4.07 -30.59 13.61
CA SER A 219 3.56 -31.77 14.33
C SER A 219 3.47 -31.59 15.86
N SER A 220 4.29 -30.70 16.43
CA SER A 220 4.28 -30.38 17.87
C SER A 220 3.06 -29.56 18.32
N GLU A 221 2.36 -28.93 17.37
CA GLU A 221 1.17 -28.10 17.62
C GLU A 221 -0.13 -28.89 17.50
N LEU A 222 -0.04 -30.20 17.26
CA LEU A 222 -1.18 -31.09 17.07
C LEU A 222 -1.36 -32.02 18.27
N ARG A 223 -2.56 -31.99 18.86
CA ARG A 223 -3.02 -33.06 19.74
C ARG A 223 -3.82 -34.07 18.93
N ILE A 224 -3.35 -35.31 18.89
CA ILE A 224 -4.00 -36.41 18.17
C ILE A 224 -4.58 -37.38 19.19
N ASP A 225 -5.90 -37.43 19.25
CA ASP A 225 -6.66 -38.31 20.12
C ASP A 225 -7.25 -39.46 19.29
N THR A 226 -7.04 -40.71 19.72
CA THR A 226 -7.53 -41.92 19.05
C THR A 226 -8.59 -42.59 19.90
N TYR A 227 -9.70 -42.98 19.30
CA TYR A 227 -10.83 -43.59 20.02
C TYR A 227 -11.59 -44.59 19.14
N ARG A 228 -12.56 -45.29 19.73
CA ARG A 228 -13.40 -46.26 19.03
C ARG A 228 -14.38 -45.56 18.11
N ALA A 229 -14.46 -46.03 16.86
CA ALA A 229 -15.42 -45.50 15.90
C ALA A 229 -16.87 -45.76 16.34
N SER A 230 -17.78 -44.87 15.99
CA SER A 230 -19.21 -45.02 16.26
C SER A 230 -19.95 -45.46 15.00
N GLY A 231 -20.80 -46.49 15.05
CA GLY A 231 -21.70 -46.83 13.93
C GLY A 231 -21.90 -48.32 13.70
N ALA A 232 -22.54 -48.65 12.56
CA ALA A 232 -22.82 -50.03 12.17
C ALA A 232 -21.54 -50.77 11.79
N GLY A 233 -21.12 -51.69 12.64
CA GLY A 233 -20.08 -52.66 12.34
C GLY A 233 -19.92 -53.64 13.47
N GLY A 234 -19.54 -54.87 13.11
CA GLY A 234 -19.49 -56.00 14.04
C GLY A 234 -18.41 -55.87 15.11
N GLN A 235 -17.91 -57.00 15.59
CA GLN A 235 -16.96 -57.05 16.71
C GLN A 235 -15.69 -56.19 16.53
N HIS A 236 -15.30 -55.87 15.29
CA HIS A 236 -14.15 -55.03 14.97
C HIS A 236 -14.29 -53.57 15.44
N ILE A 237 -15.50 -53.00 15.42
CA ILE A 237 -15.73 -51.62 15.89
C ILE A 237 -15.58 -51.51 17.41
N ASN A 238 -15.97 -52.57 18.13
CA ASN A 238 -15.91 -52.59 19.59
C ASN A 238 -14.50 -52.83 20.16
N LYS A 239 -13.57 -53.32 19.34
CA LYS A 239 -12.22 -53.73 19.78
C LYS A 239 -11.09 -52.85 19.23
N THR A 240 -11.28 -52.20 18.08
CA THR A 240 -10.21 -51.47 17.38
C THR A 240 -10.43 -49.96 17.45
N ASP A 241 -9.41 -49.22 17.90
CA ASP A 241 -9.43 -47.76 17.98
C ASP A 241 -9.04 -47.15 16.63
N SER A 242 -9.99 -47.12 15.70
CA SER A 242 -9.77 -46.63 14.33
C SER A 242 -10.13 -45.16 14.10
N ALA A 243 -10.91 -44.52 14.98
CA ALA A 243 -11.30 -43.12 14.83
C ALA A 243 -10.20 -42.18 15.34
N VAL A 244 -9.98 -41.08 14.62
CA VAL A 244 -8.93 -40.10 14.92
C VAL A 244 -9.55 -38.72 15.02
N ARG A 245 -9.23 -38.01 16.10
CA ARG A 245 -9.49 -36.58 16.27
C ARG A 245 -8.16 -35.84 16.36
N ILE A 246 -8.02 -34.78 15.59
CA ILE A 246 -6.86 -33.90 15.59
C ILE A 246 -7.32 -32.52 16.05
N THR A 247 -6.63 -31.97 17.05
CA THR A 247 -6.82 -30.61 17.55
C THR A 247 -5.56 -29.80 17.26
N HIS A 248 -5.70 -28.71 16.52
CA HIS A 248 -4.63 -27.72 16.37
C HIS A 248 -4.64 -26.83 17.62
N ILE A 249 -3.60 -26.94 18.44
CA ILE A 249 -3.54 -26.28 19.75
C ILE A 249 -3.58 -24.75 19.63
N PRO A 250 -2.82 -24.10 18.71
CA PRO A 250 -2.80 -22.64 18.60
C PRO A 250 -4.15 -22.03 18.19
N THR A 251 -4.88 -22.66 17.26
CA THR A 251 -6.16 -22.11 16.74
C THR A 251 -7.38 -22.71 17.42
N GLY A 252 -7.22 -23.76 18.23
CA GLY A 252 -8.32 -24.53 18.81
C GLY A 252 -9.16 -25.30 17.79
N THR A 253 -8.76 -25.38 16.52
CA THR A 253 -9.53 -26.05 15.47
C THR A 253 -9.49 -27.57 15.66
N VAL A 254 -10.66 -28.18 15.79
CA VAL A 254 -10.82 -29.63 15.98
C VAL A 254 -11.42 -30.27 14.74
N VAL A 255 -10.82 -31.37 14.29
CA VAL A 255 -11.28 -32.19 13.17
C VAL A 255 -11.29 -33.65 13.57
N GLU A 256 -12.30 -34.40 13.14
CA GLU A 256 -12.40 -35.84 13.39
C GLU A 256 -12.73 -36.61 12.11
N CYS A 257 -12.21 -37.84 12.00
CA CYS A 257 -12.47 -38.74 10.87
C CYS A 257 -12.55 -40.20 11.36
N GLN A 258 -13.56 -40.93 10.89
CA GLN A 258 -13.79 -42.33 11.23
C GLN A 258 -14.26 -43.19 10.05
N ASP A 259 -14.12 -42.70 8.82
CA ASP A 259 -14.71 -43.31 7.61
C ASP A 259 -14.05 -44.65 7.24
N GLU A 260 -12.75 -44.78 7.48
CA GLU A 260 -11.96 -45.96 7.11
C GLU A 260 -11.79 -46.90 8.31
N ARG A 261 -11.59 -48.19 8.02
CA ARG A 261 -11.23 -49.19 9.05
C ARG A 261 -9.82 -49.01 9.62
N SER A 262 -8.97 -48.23 8.94
CA SER A 262 -7.56 -48.02 9.30
C SER A 262 -7.35 -46.65 9.93
N GLN A 263 -6.76 -46.65 11.14
CA GLN A 263 -6.38 -45.44 11.87
C GLN A 263 -5.47 -44.52 11.05
N HIS A 264 -4.46 -45.06 10.35
CA HIS A 264 -3.54 -44.25 9.55
C HIS A 264 -4.22 -43.52 8.40
N LYS A 265 -5.20 -44.17 7.75
CA LYS A 265 -6.00 -43.55 6.69
C LYS A 265 -6.91 -42.45 7.25
N ASN A 266 -7.54 -42.68 8.41
CA ASN A 266 -8.34 -41.66 9.09
C ASN A 266 -7.48 -40.48 9.56
N LYS A 267 -6.27 -40.73 10.07
CA LYS A 267 -5.30 -39.68 10.42
C LYS A 267 -4.93 -38.84 9.20
N ALA A 268 -4.62 -39.46 8.06
CA ALA A 268 -4.28 -38.74 6.83
C ALA A 268 -5.45 -37.87 6.34
N LYS A 269 -6.69 -38.40 6.34
CA LYS A 269 -7.89 -37.63 5.97
C LYS A 269 -8.18 -36.50 6.96
N ALA A 270 -8.11 -36.76 8.26
CA ALA A 270 -8.30 -35.73 9.29
C ALA A 270 -7.25 -34.62 9.18
N MET A 271 -6.01 -34.97 8.81
CA MET A 271 -4.94 -34.02 8.60
C MET A 271 -5.18 -33.15 7.36
N ALA A 272 -5.56 -33.74 6.23
CA ALA A 272 -5.93 -32.99 5.03
C ALA A 272 -7.12 -32.04 5.28
N LEU A 273 -8.13 -32.51 6.03
CA LEU A 273 -9.28 -31.70 6.41
C LEU A 273 -8.91 -30.57 7.39
N LEU A 274 -7.95 -30.80 8.29
CA LEU A 274 -7.43 -29.76 9.19
C LEU A 274 -6.66 -28.69 8.42
N VAL A 275 -5.77 -29.07 7.49
CA VAL A 275 -5.07 -28.12 6.60
C VAL A 275 -6.09 -27.26 5.86
N SER A 276 -7.07 -27.89 5.18
CA SER A 276 -8.10 -27.18 4.43
C SER A 276 -8.92 -26.22 5.31
N ARG A 277 -9.26 -26.60 6.55
CA ARG A 277 -9.96 -25.70 7.49
C ARG A 277 -9.10 -24.50 7.90
N LEU A 278 -7.81 -24.71 8.15
CA LEU A 278 -6.90 -23.63 8.54
C LEU A 278 -6.63 -22.68 7.36
N GLU A 279 -6.44 -23.20 6.14
CA GLU A 279 -6.30 -22.40 4.92
C GLU A 279 -7.56 -21.56 4.66
N ASN A 280 -8.74 -22.16 4.79
CA ASN A 280 -10.01 -21.43 4.64
C ASN A 280 -10.17 -20.35 5.72
N ALA A 281 -9.76 -20.61 6.97
CA ALA A 281 -9.80 -19.61 8.03
C ALA A 281 -8.83 -18.45 7.75
N LYS A 282 -7.60 -18.73 7.28
CA LYS A 282 -6.64 -17.70 6.86
C LYS A 282 -7.19 -16.86 5.71
N ARG A 283 -7.75 -17.51 4.68
CA ARG A 283 -8.35 -16.81 3.53
C ARG A 283 -9.52 -15.93 3.97
N ALA A 284 -10.42 -16.44 4.79
CA ALA A 284 -11.54 -15.68 5.32
C ALA A 284 -11.09 -14.46 6.16
N ALA A 285 -10.01 -14.60 6.94
CA ALA A 285 -9.43 -13.48 7.69
C ALA A 285 -8.82 -12.42 6.76
N ALA A 286 -8.12 -12.84 5.71
CA ALA A 286 -7.58 -11.94 4.69
C ALA A 286 -8.69 -11.20 3.94
N ASP A 287 -9.73 -11.91 3.50
CA ASP A 287 -10.89 -11.33 2.81
C ASP A 287 -11.63 -10.32 3.72
N ALA A 288 -11.72 -10.62 5.02
CA ALA A 288 -12.30 -9.71 6.00
C ALA A 288 -11.47 -8.43 6.17
N ALA A 289 -10.15 -8.54 6.29
CA ALA A 289 -9.25 -7.39 6.40
C ALA A 289 -9.31 -6.50 5.14
N THR A 290 -9.31 -7.11 3.95
CA THR A 290 -9.47 -6.38 2.68
C THR A 290 -10.84 -5.71 2.59
N SER A 291 -11.90 -6.37 3.06
CA SER A 291 -13.25 -5.79 3.07
C SER A 291 -13.39 -4.62 4.03
N GLU A 292 -12.73 -4.68 5.19
CA GLU A 292 -12.65 -3.59 6.16
C GLU A 292 -11.87 -2.40 5.56
N MET A 293 -10.69 -2.66 5.01
CA MET A 293 -9.89 -1.65 4.31
C MET A 293 -10.68 -0.98 3.18
N ARG A 294 -11.38 -1.75 2.35
CA ARG A 294 -12.24 -1.21 1.28
C ARG A 294 -13.33 -0.30 1.85
N ARG A 295 -13.96 -0.70 2.96
CA ARG A 295 -15.03 0.08 3.60
C ARG A 295 -14.51 1.41 4.13
N ASP A 296 -13.32 1.42 4.72
CA ASP A 296 -12.69 2.63 5.25
C ASP A 296 -12.26 3.60 4.14
N LEU A 297 -11.77 3.07 3.01
CA LEU A 297 -11.35 3.88 1.86
C LEU A 297 -12.52 4.56 1.15
N VAL A 298 -13.66 3.87 1.04
CA VAL A 298 -14.80 4.32 0.23
C VAL A 298 -15.86 5.06 1.05
N GLY A 299 -16.00 4.72 2.34
CA GLY A 299 -17.07 5.21 3.19
C GLY A 299 -18.45 4.68 2.76
N SER A 300 -19.47 5.51 2.90
CA SER A 300 -20.87 5.15 2.58
C SER A 300 -21.22 5.23 1.10
N GLY A 301 -20.37 5.88 0.29
CA GLY A 301 -20.66 6.19 -1.12
C GLY A 301 -21.72 7.28 -1.33
N ASP A 302 -22.10 8.01 -0.27
CA ASP A 302 -23.02 9.14 -0.36
C ASP A 302 -22.33 10.39 -0.94
N ARG A 303 -23.14 11.27 -1.57
CA ARG A 303 -22.71 12.53 -2.20
C ARG A 303 -22.09 13.54 -1.21
N SER A 304 -22.27 13.33 0.09
CA SER A 304 -21.80 14.20 1.16
C SER A 304 -20.31 13.98 1.49
N GLU A 305 -19.83 12.73 1.42
CA GLU A 305 -18.49 12.27 1.77
C GLU A 305 -17.46 12.41 0.62
N ARG A 306 -17.66 13.41 -0.24
CA ARG A 306 -16.89 13.58 -1.47
C ARG A 306 -15.43 13.98 -1.18
N ILE A 307 -14.50 13.31 -1.86
CA ILE A 307 -13.11 13.80 -1.98
C ILE A 307 -12.99 14.77 -3.16
N ARG A 308 -13.75 14.57 -4.23
CA ARG A 308 -13.68 15.37 -5.46
C ARG A 308 -15.02 15.76 -6.03
N THR A 309 -15.05 16.89 -6.73
CA THR A 309 -16.20 17.32 -7.53
C THR A 309 -15.80 17.66 -8.94
N TYR A 310 -16.41 16.99 -9.91
CA TYR A 310 -16.32 17.23 -11.34
C TYR A 310 -17.52 18.07 -11.76
N ASN A 311 -17.32 19.36 -12.02
CA ASN A 311 -18.39 20.29 -12.37
C ASN A 311 -18.29 20.67 -13.85
N TYR A 312 -19.12 20.05 -14.67
CA TYR A 312 -19.15 20.27 -16.12
C TYR A 312 -19.65 21.66 -16.52
N PRO A 313 -20.71 22.24 -15.91
CA PRO A 313 -21.16 23.59 -16.26
C PRO A 313 -20.07 24.66 -16.13
N GLN A 314 -19.13 24.47 -15.21
CA GLN A 314 -18.02 25.40 -14.97
C GLN A 314 -16.67 24.88 -15.49
N GLY A 315 -16.64 23.72 -16.14
CA GLY A 315 -15.42 23.13 -16.70
C GLY A 315 -14.30 22.88 -15.68
N ARG A 316 -14.64 22.60 -14.42
CA ARG A 316 -13.66 22.49 -13.33
C ARG A 316 -13.76 21.20 -12.54
N MET A 317 -12.63 20.79 -11.99
CA MET A 317 -12.53 19.73 -11.01
C MET A 317 -11.90 20.29 -9.73
N THR A 318 -12.51 19.99 -8.58
CA THR A 318 -12.03 20.42 -7.26
C THR A 318 -11.79 19.21 -6.37
N ASP A 319 -10.60 19.13 -5.79
CA ASP A 319 -10.28 18.22 -4.68
C ASP A 319 -10.48 18.95 -3.35
N HIS A 320 -11.38 18.43 -2.51
CA HIS A 320 -11.79 19.08 -1.26
C HIS A 320 -10.81 18.84 -0.12
N ARG A 321 -9.87 17.90 -0.26
CA ARG A 321 -8.89 17.60 0.80
C ARG A 321 -7.84 18.69 0.91
N ILE A 322 -7.35 19.16 -0.23
CA ILE A 322 -6.35 20.23 -0.34
C ILE A 322 -6.96 21.55 -0.88
N ASN A 323 -8.27 21.59 -1.12
CA ASN A 323 -8.99 22.72 -1.72
C ASN A 323 -8.44 23.18 -3.08
N LEU A 324 -7.75 22.30 -3.81
CA LEU A 324 -7.22 22.57 -5.14
C LEU A 324 -8.35 22.54 -6.18
N THR A 325 -8.43 23.57 -7.01
CA THR A 325 -9.39 23.64 -8.13
C THR A 325 -8.66 23.81 -9.45
N LEU A 326 -8.89 22.89 -10.38
CA LEU A 326 -8.35 22.89 -11.73
C LEU A 326 -9.45 23.21 -12.74
N TYR A 327 -9.24 24.24 -13.57
CA TYR A 327 -10.16 24.65 -14.65
C TYR A 327 -9.81 23.97 -15.99
N LYS A 328 -9.54 22.67 -15.94
CA LYS A 328 -9.15 21.86 -17.10
C LYS A 328 -9.83 20.49 -17.07
N LEU A 329 -11.14 20.48 -16.82
CA LEU A 329 -11.92 19.25 -16.65
C LEU A 329 -11.74 18.28 -17.82
N ASP A 330 -11.78 18.75 -19.07
CA ASP A 330 -11.66 17.89 -20.25
C ASP A 330 -10.30 17.18 -20.28
N ALA A 331 -9.21 17.89 -19.98
CA ALA A 331 -7.87 17.30 -19.90
C ALA A 331 -7.76 16.27 -18.77
N VAL A 332 -8.35 16.56 -17.61
CA VAL A 332 -8.43 15.63 -16.47
C VAL A 332 -9.16 14.36 -16.87
N MET A 333 -10.33 14.46 -17.49
CA MET A 333 -11.12 13.30 -17.94
C MET A 333 -10.43 12.51 -19.08
N GLU A 334 -9.49 13.14 -19.78
CA GLU A 334 -8.64 12.50 -20.79
C GLU A 334 -7.35 11.91 -20.21
N GLY A 335 -7.16 11.95 -18.89
CA GLY A 335 -6.06 11.29 -18.18
C GLY A 335 -4.93 12.21 -17.71
N ASP A 336 -5.01 13.53 -17.88
CA ASP A 336 -4.02 14.47 -17.31
C ASP A 336 -4.25 14.67 -15.79
N LEU A 337 -3.82 13.68 -15.01
CA LEU A 337 -3.93 13.68 -13.54
C LEU A 337 -2.63 14.12 -12.83
N THR A 338 -1.56 14.38 -13.58
CA THR A 338 -0.21 14.57 -13.03
C THR A 338 -0.16 15.72 -12.02
N GLU A 339 -0.66 16.90 -12.39
CA GLU A 339 -0.66 18.09 -11.51
C GLU A 339 -1.47 17.87 -10.22
N LEU A 340 -2.60 17.17 -10.33
CA LEU A 340 -3.46 16.84 -9.20
C LEU A 340 -2.74 15.89 -8.23
N LEU A 341 -2.21 14.79 -8.75
CA LEU A 341 -1.54 13.76 -7.97
C LEU A 341 -0.27 14.28 -7.33
N ASP A 342 0.52 15.08 -8.04
CA ASP A 342 1.73 15.71 -7.50
C ASP A 342 1.40 16.64 -6.34
N SER A 343 0.34 17.44 -6.46
CA SER A 343 -0.09 18.37 -5.41
C SER A 343 -0.56 17.60 -4.16
N LEU A 344 -1.34 16.53 -4.34
CA LEU A 344 -1.78 15.67 -3.24
C LEU A 344 -0.61 14.97 -2.55
N HIS A 345 0.37 14.50 -3.34
CA HIS A 345 1.55 13.86 -2.80
C HIS A 345 2.40 14.84 -1.96
N ARG A 346 2.59 16.08 -2.43
CA ARG A 346 3.33 17.11 -1.69
C ARG A 346 2.64 17.48 -0.37
N GLU A 347 1.33 17.67 -0.38
CA GLU A 347 0.57 17.98 0.85
C GLU A 347 0.62 16.80 1.83
N TYR A 348 0.48 15.57 1.34
CA TYR A 348 0.63 14.38 2.18
C TYR A 348 2.03 14.27 2.80
N GLN A 349 3.09 14.54 2.03
CA GLN A 349 4.45 14.59 2.55
C GLN A 349 4.61 15.70 3.61
N ALA A 350 4.05 16.88 3.38
CA ALA A 350 4.08 17.98 4.35
C ALA A 350 3.37 17.61 5.66
N ASP A 351 2.22 16.92 5.59
CA ASP A 351 1.50 16.42 6.75
C ASP A 351 2.33 15.38 7.54
N GLN A 352 2.96 14.44 6.84
CA GLN A 352 3.85 13.44 7.47
C GLN A 352 5.05 14.10 8.16
N LEU A 353 5.67 15.09 7.51
CA LEU A 353 6.75 15.88 8.10
C LEU A 353 6.30 16.60 9.37
N ALA A 354 5.12 17.21 9.34
CA ALA A 354 4.54 17.89 10.50
C ALA A 354 4.29 16.91 11.66
N MET A 355 3.77 15.71 11.37
CA MET A 355 3.57 14.66 12.38
C MET A 355 4.89 14.17 12.98
N LEU A 356 5.92 13.93 12.15
CA LEU A 356 7.25 13.53 12.61
C LEU A 356 7.90 14.63 13.45
N ALA A 357 7.74 15.90 13.07
CA ALA A 357 8.26 17.04 13.82
C ALA A 357 7.65 17.16 15.22
N GLN A 358 6.37 16.77 15.39
CA GLN A 358 5.68 16.70 16.68
C GLN A 358 6.14 15.50 17.51
N GLN A 359 6.27 14.31 16.92
CA GLN A 359 6.76 13.11 17.61
C GLN A 359 8.20 13.26 18.12
N ASN A 360 9.06 13.94 17.35
CA ASN A 360 10.44 14.25 17.75
C ASN A 360 10.55 15.50 18.65
N GLY A 361 9.42 16.10 19.05
CA GLY A 361 9.35 17.32 19.85
C GLY A 361 8.83 17.13 21.27
N GLY A 362 8.42 15.92 21.65
CA GLY A 362 8.13 15.50 23.03
C GLY A 362 9.23 14.58 23.54
#